data_AF-A0A7C2GEZ9-F1
#
_entry.id   AF-A0A7C2GEZ9-F1
#
_cell.length_a   1.000
_cell.length_b   1.000
_cell.length_c   1.000
_cell.angle_alpha   90.00
_cell.angle_beta   90.00
_cell.angle_gamma   90.00
#
_symmetry.space_group_name_H-M   'P 1'
#
loop_
_entity.id
_entity.type
_entity.pdbx_description
1 polymer ?
#
loop_
_entity_poly.entity_id
_entity_poly.type
_entity_poly.pdbx_seq_one_letter_code
_entity_poly.pdbx_strand_id
1 'polypeptide(L)'
;MDLTPLDVRYQEFPTGLRGYQKGAVRAYLAQVAEVMEGLLRESEALKERLRALEEENARLKEAEGELKRAVVAAERIARELKAQAEKEAELLRKEALAAKDQILREAAEELRRLKGDIERARQEKALFLGQLKALLQGYLEALGRLE
;
A
#
# COMPACT_ATOMS: atom_id res chain seq x y z
N MET A 1 -2.59 -48.50 -30.10
CA MET A 1 -2.06 -49.75 -29.52
C MET A 1 -2.63 -50.86 -30.37
N ASP A 2 -1.78 -51.73 -30.90
CA ASP A 2 -2.16 -52.71 -31.93
C ASP A 2 -2.70 -54.04 -31.35
N LEU A 3 -2.87 -54.14 -30.02
CA LEU A 3 -3.45 -55.29 -29.34
C LEU A 3 -4.25 -54.84 -28.11
N THR A 4 -5.47 -55.37 -27.97
CA THR A 4 -6.34 -55.21 -26.81
C THR A 4 -6.33 -56.46 -25.91
N PRO A 5 -6.77 -56.37 -24.64
CA PRO A 5 -6.94 -57.55 -23.79
C PRO A 5 -7.83 -58.63 -24.43
N LEU A 6 -8.85 -58.21 -25.20
CA LEU A 6 -9.72 -59.13 -25.94
C LEU A 6 -8.96 -59.83 -27.07
N ASP A 7 -8.12 -59.12 -27.80
CA ASP A 7 -7.28 -59.71 -28.86
C ASP A 7 -6.32 -60.74 -28.29
N VAL A 8 -5.70 -60.47 -27.13
CA VAL A 8 -4.82 -61.42 -26.44
C VAL A 8 -5.59 -62.65 -25.96
N ARG A 9 -6.80 -62.46 -25.42
CA ARG A 9 -7.63 -63.54 -24.88
C ARG A 9 -8.14 -64.50 -25.94
N TYR A 10 -8.47 -63.99 -27.14
CA TYR A 10 -9.01 -64.77 -28.25
C TYR A 10 -7.97 -65.09 -29.34
N GLN A 11 -6.69 -64.81 -29.10
CA GLN A 11 -5.62 -65.10 -30.04
C GLN A 11 -5.56 -66.60 -30.36
N GLU A 12 -5.67 -66.93 -31.65
CA GLU A 12 -5.48 -68.29 -32.15
C GLU A 12 -4.04 -68.49 -32.64
N PHE A 13 -3.52 -69.71 -32.45
CA PHE A 13 -2.20 -70.11 -32.93
C PHE A 13 -2.29 -71.33 -33.85
N PRO A 14 -1.50 -71.38 -34.93
CA PRO A 14 -1.45 -72.55 -35.81
C PRO A 14 -0.91 -73.79 -35.08
N THR A 15 -1.38 -74.97 -35.47
CA THR A 15 -0.98 -76.23 -34.85
C THR A 15 0.13 -76.93 -35.62
N GLY A 16 1.20 -77.37 -34.93
CA GLY A 16 2.30 -78.13 -35.51
C GLY A 16 2.56 -79.46 -34.78
N LEU A 17 3.36 -80.35 -35.40
CA LEU A 17 3.67 -81.70 -34.90
C LEU A 17 4.39 -81.72 -33.52
N ARG A 18 5.01 -80.60 -33.13
CA ARG A 18 5.56 -80.33 -31.79
C ARG A 18 5.15 -78.91 -31.37
N GLY A 19 4.62 -78.73 -30.17
CA GLY A 19 4.18 -77.43 -29.67
C GLY A 19 3.70 -77.46 -28.22
N TYR A 20 3.43 -76.29 -27.66
CA TYR A 20 2.91 -76.16 -26.30
C TYR A 20 1.49 -76.73 -26.16
N GLN A 21 1.15 -77.17 -24.95
CA GLN A 21 -0.20 -77.67 -24.66
C GLN A 21 -1.23 -76.55 -24.79
N LYS A 22 -2.19 -76.70 -25.72
CA LYS A 22 -3.23 -75.70 -26.02
C LYS A 22 -3.98 -75.20 -24.78
N GLY A 23 -4.26 -76.08 -23.82
CA GLY A 23 -4.95 -75.72 -22.57
C GLY A 23 -4.14 -74.78 -21.69
N ALA A 24 -2.85 -75.09 -21.48
CA ALA A 24 -1.94 -74.26 -20.71
C ALA A 24 -1.70 -72.89 -21.37
N VAL A 25 -1.55 -72.85 -22.70
CA VAL A 25 -1.41 -71.58 -23.45
C VAL A 25 -2.67 -70.72 -23.32
N ARG A 26 -3.87 -71.31 -23.44
CA ARG A 26 -5.13 -70.57 -23.25
C ARG A 26 -5.30 -70.02 -21.84
N ALA A 27 -4.94 -70.80 -20.82
CA ALA A 27 -4.98 -70.33 -19.43
C ALA A 27 -4.02 -69.15 -19.20
N TYR A 28 -2.81 -69.22 -19.76
CA TYR A 28 -1.84 -68.13 -19.70
C TYR A 28 -2.33 -66.87 -20.43
N LEU A 29 -2.87 -67.01 -21.65
CA LEU A 29 -3.44 -65.87 -22.40
C LEU A 29 -4.59 -65.20 -21.64
N ALA A 30 -5.44 -65.96 -20.96
CA ALA A 30 -6.50 -65.42 -20.12
C ALA A 30 -5.95 -64.59 -18.95
N GLN A 31 -4.91 -65.09 -18.27
CA GLN A 31 -4.23 -64.37 -17.19
C GLN A 31 -3.54 -63.10 -17.69
N VAL A 32 -2.86 -63.16 -18.84
CA VAL A 32 -2.21 -61.98 -19.46
C VAL A 32 -3.26 -60.94 -19.84
N ALA A 33 -4.39 -61.35 -20.40
CA ALA A 33 -5.49 -60.44 -20.73
C ALA A 33 -6.06 -59.75 -19.48
N GLU A 34 -6.23 -60.48 -18.37
CA GLU A 34 -6.71 -59.91 -17.10
C GLU A 34 -5.74 -58.88 -16.52
N VAL A 35 -4.43 -59.19 -16.51
CA VAL A 35 -3.40 -58.23 -16.08
C VAL A 35 -3.36 -57.01 -17.00
N MET A 36 -3.48 -57.21 -18.31
CA MET A 36 -3.51 -56.13 -19.29
C MET A 36 -4.73 -55.21 -19.09
N GLU A 37 -5.90 -55.78 -18.80
CA GLU A 37 -7.10 -55.01 -18.48
C GLU A 37 -6.91 -54.20 -17.18
N GLY A 38 -6.30 -54.79 -16.15
CA GLY A 38 -5.95 -54.09 -14.92
C GLY A 38 -5.02 -52.89 -15.15
N LEU A 39 -3.96 -53.09 -15.95
CA LEU A 39 -3.00 -52.04 -16.30
C LEU A 39 -3.66 -50.90 -17.11
N LEU A 40 -4.59 -51.23 -18.02
CA LEU A 40 -5.34 -50.22 -18.77
C LEU A 40 -6.21 -49.36 -17.86
N ARG A 41 -6.95 -49.99 -16.93
CA ARG A 41 -7.78 -49.27 -15.94
C ARG A 41 -6.94 -48.38 -15.03
N GLU A 42 -5.80 -48.89 -14.55
CA GLU A 42 -4.88 -48.08 -13.74
C GLU A 42 -4.29 -46.91 -14.54
N SER A 43 -3.89 -47.16 -15.79
CA SER A 43 -3.41 -46.11 -16.69
C SER A 43 -4.46 -45.02 -16.92
N GLU A 44 -5.73 -45.39 -17.13
CA GLU A 44 -6.82 -44.43 -17.29
C GLU A 44 -7.03 -43.61 -16.01
N ALA A 45 -7.11 -44.26 -14.85
CA ALA A 45 -7.26 -43.59 -13.55
C ALA A 45 -6.09 -42.63 -13.26
N LEU A 46 -4.86 -43.04 -13.55
CA LEU A 46 -3.67 -42.19 -13.39
C LEU A 46 -3.69 -40.99 -14.34
N LYS A 47 -4.13 -41.18 -15.60
CA LYS A 47 -4.27 -40.08 -16.57
C LYS A 47 -5.33 -39.08 -16.14
N GLU A 48 -6.48 -39.54 -15.63
CA GLU A 48 -7.52 -38.64 -15.10
C GLU A 48 -7.01 -37.84 -13.89
N ARG A 49 -6.31 -38.51 -12.96
CA ARG A 49 -5.72 -37.85 -11.81
C ARG A 49 -4.65 -36.83 -12.21
N LEU A 50 -3.82 -37.16 -13.19
CA LEU A 50 -2.82 -36.24 -13.72
C LEU A 50 -3.46 -34.99 -14.30
N ARG A 51 -4.51 -35.16 -15.14
CA ARG A 51 -5.25 -34.02 -15.72
C ARG A 51 -5.85 -33.13 -14.64
N ALA A 52 -6.48 -33.72 -13.62
CA ALA A 52 -7.05 -32.95 -12.51
C ALA A 52 -5.97 -32.13 -11.74
N LEU A 53 -4.81 -32.75 -11.48
CA LEU A 53 -3.69 -32.06 -10.82
C LEU A 53 -3.08 -30.96 -11.70
N GLU A 54 -2.99 -31.17 -13.02
CA GLU A 54 -2.51 -30.17 -13.96
C GLU A 54 -3.44 -28.96 -14.02
N GLU A 55 -4.76 -29.18 -14.04
CA GLU A 55 -5.77 -28.12 -13.97
C GLU A 55 -5.69 -27.34 -12.65
N GLU A 56 -5.57 -28.03 -11.52
CA GLU A 56 -5.39 -27.38 -10.22
C GLU A 56 -4.10 -26.56 -10.16
N ASN A 57 -2.99 -27.11 -10.67
CA ASN A 57 -1.71 -26.41 -10.73
C ASN A 57 -1.78 -25.16 -11.59
N ALA A 58 -2.47 -25.21 -12.73
CA ALA A 58 -2.68 -24.07 -13.61
C ALA A 58 -3.46 -22.95 -12.90
N ARG A 59 -4.55 -23.30 -12.20
CA ARG A 59 -5.33 -22.34 -11.40
C ARG A 59 -4.51 -21.69 -10.28
N LEU A 60 -3.72 -22.49 -9.56
CA LEU A 60 -2.85 -21.98 -8.50
C LEU A 60 -1.78 -21.03 -9.03
N LYS A 61 -1.18 -21.35 -10.19
CA LYS A 61 -0.19 -20.45 -10.85
C LYS A 61 -0.82 -19.13 -11.31
N GLU A 62 -2.04 -19.17 -11.81
CA GLU A 62 -2.78 -17.96 -12.19
C GLU A 62 -3.06 -17.07 -10.97
N ALA A 63 -3.57 -17.67 -9.89
CA ALA A 63 -3.82 -16.99 -8.62
C ALA A 63 -2.52 -16.43 -8.00
N GLU A 64 -1.42 -17.18 -8.05
CA GLU A 64 -0.10 -16.70 -7.59
C GLU A 64 0.37 -15.49 -8.42
N GLY A 65 0.13 -15.52 -9.74
CA GLY A 65 0.42 -14.41 -10.63
C GLY A 65 -0.38 -13.15 -10.30
N GLU A 66 -1.67 -13.30 -10.02
CA GLU A 66 -2.53 -12.20 -9.55
C GLU A 66 -2.08 -11.64 -8.20
N LEU A 67 -1.77 -12.51 -7.25
CA LEU A 67 -1.29 -12.10 -5.93
C LEU A 67 0.01 -11.32 -6.04
N LYS A 68 0.97 -11.78 -6.86
CA LYS A 68 2.22 -11.05 -7.12
C LYS A 68 1.97 -9.67 -7.71
N ARG A 69 1.04 -9.55 -8.67
CA ARG A 69 0.65 -8.24 -9.23
C ARG A 69 0.02 -7.33 -8.18
N ALA A 70 -0.85 -7.87 -7.33
CA ALA A 70 -1.48 -7.13 -6.25
C ALA A 70 -0.46 -6.61 -5.23
N VAL A 71 0.51 -7.45 -4.84
CA VAL A 71 1.60 -7.05 -3.92
C VAL A 71 2.43 -5.92 -4.52
N VAL A 72 2.86 -6.03 -5.78
CA VAL A 72 3.63 -4.97 -6.45
C VAL A 72 2.82 -3.66 -6.55
N ALA A 73 1.52 -3.76 -6.85
CA ALA A 73 0.63 -2.60 -6.88
C ALA A 73 0.51 -1.95 -5.49
N ALA A 74 0.34 -2.75 -4.44
CA ALA A 74 0.27 -2.27 -3.06
C ALA A 74 1.58 -1.58 -2.63
N GLU A 75 2.74 -2.15 -2.96
CA GLU A 75 4.05 -1.52 -2.70
C GLU A 75 4.18 -0.18 -3.43
N ARG A 76 3.74 -0.09 -4.69
CA ARG A 76 3.76 1.16 -5.45
C ARG A 76 2.89 2.22 -4.81
N ILE A 77 1.65 1.87 -4.46
CA ILE A 77 0.70 2.76 -3.78
C ILE A 77 1.29 3.25 -2.45
N ALA A 78 1.89 2.36 -1.66
CA ALA A 78 2.51 2.72 -0.39
C ALA A 78 3.66 3.72 -0.57
N ARG A 79 4.49 3.55 -1.61
CA ARG A 79 5.57 4.50 -1.95
C ARG A 79 5.02 5.85 -2.40
N GLU A 80 4.01 5.85 -3.26
CA GLU A 80 3.34 7.07 -3.73
C GLU A 80 2.71 7.85 -2.56
N LEU A 81 1.99 7.15 -1.67
CA LEU A 81 1.39 7.74 -0.48
C LEU A 81 2.44 8.34 0.45
N LYS A 82 3.55 7.64 0.67
CA LYS A 82 4.65 8.15 1.48
C LYS A 82 5.26 9.41 0.88
N ALA A 83 5.55 9.41 -0.42
CA ALA A 83 6.12 10.57 -1.11
C ALA A 83 5.16 11.77 -1.09
N GLN A 84 3.86 11.53 -1.24
CA GLN A 84 2.84 12.58 -1.13
C GLN A 84 2.79 13.16 0.29
N ALA A 85 2.76 12.30 1.31
CA ALA A 85 2.74 12.73 2.71
C ALA A 85 3.99 13.54 3.09
N GLU A 86 5.18 13.14 2.61
CA GLU A 86 6.42 13.90 2.79
C GLU A 86 6.34 15.30 2.15
N LYS A 87 5.82 15.38 0.92
CA LYS A 87 5.62 16.66 0.22
C LYS A 87 4.60 17.57 0.91
N GLU A 88 3.48 17.01 1.36
CA GLU A 88 2.46 17.74 2.12
C GLU A 88 2.99 18.24 3.46
N ALA A 89 3.76 17.41 4.17
CA ALA A 89 4.40 17.81 5.43
C ALA A 89 5.42 18.94 5.23
N GLU A 90 6.22 18.90 4.15
CA GLU A 90 7.11 20.00 3.81
C GLU A 90 6.37 21.29 3.47
N LEU A 91 5.26 21.19 2.72
CA LEU A 91 4.43 22.34 2.38
C LEU A 91 3.82 22.96 3.64
N LEU A 92 3.19 22.15 4.49
CA LEU A 92 2.61 22.59 5.75
C LEU A 92 3.66 23.27 6.64
N ARG A 93 4.86 22.71 6.72
CA ARG A 93 5.97 23.32 7.47
C ARG A 93 6.35 24.69 6.90
N LYS A 94 6.44 24.82 5.58
CA LYS A 94 6.75 26.11 4.92
C LYS A 94 5.65 27.14 5.18
N GLU A 95 4.39 26.76 5.08
CA GLU A 95 3.23 27.62 5.35
C GLU A 95 3.21 28.07 6.82
N ALA A 96 3.44 27.15 7.76
CA ALA A 96 3.51 27.47 9.19
C ALA A 96 4.66 28.44 9.50
N LEU A 97 5.83 28.27 8.87
CA LEU A 97 6.94 29.21 9.02
C LEU A 97 6.62 30.59 8.44
N ALA A 98 6.01 30.64 7.26
CA ALA A 98 5.60 31.91 6.65
C ALA A 98 4.56 32.65 7.51
N ALA A 99 3.54 31.93 8.02
CA ALA A 99 2.53 32.47 8.92
C ALA A 99 3.15 32.99 10.23
N LYS A 100 4.08 32.22 10.83
CA LYS A 100 4.83 32.67 12.00
C LYS A 100 5.58 33.97 11.73
N ASP A 101 6.32 34.05 10.62
CA ASP A 101 7.10 35.23 10.27
C ASP A 101 6.21 36.44 10.02
N GLN A 102 5.04 36.24 9.42
CA GLN A 102 4.03 37.30 9.26
C GLN A 102 3.53 37.80 10.62
N ILE A 103 3.12 36.90 11.52
CA ILE A 103 2.64 37.27 12.87
C ILE A 103 3.72 38.03 13.65
N LEU A 104 4.98 37.60 13.56
CA LEU A 104 6.08 38.30 14.22
C LEU A 104 6.33 39.70 13.66
N ARG A 105 6.17 39.89 12.34
CA ARG A 105 6.27 41.22 11.73
C ARG A 105 5.15 42.13 12.19
N GLU A 106 3.91 41.65 12.14
CA GLU A 106 2.73 42.40 12.59
C GLU A 106 2.87 42.82 14.07
N ALA A 107 3.26 41.88 14.93
CA ALA A 107 3.50 42.16 16.35
C ALA A 107 4.64 43.17 16.58
N ALA A 108 5.71 43.11 15.78
CA ALA A 108 6.82 44.06 15.87
C ALA A 108 6.42 45.48 15.42
N GLU A 109 5.59 45.58 14.38
CA GLU A 109 5.03 46.86 13.91
C GLU A 109 4.08 47.46 14.94
N GLU A 110 3.19 46.65 15.52
CA GLU A 110 2.28 47.08 16.57
C GLU A 110 3.03 47.55 17.82
N LEU A 111 4.08 46.81 18.23
CA LEU A 111 4.94 47.21 19.34
C LEU A 111 5.65 48.54 19.07
N ARG A 112 6.12 48.78 17.85
CA ARG A 112 6.72 50.07 17.47
C ARG A 112 5.69 51.19 17.53
N ARG A 113 4.46 50.95 17.05
CA ARG A 113 3.37 51.93 17.11
C ARG A 113 3.04 52.29 18.56
N LEU A 114 2.83 51.28 19.41
CA LEU A 114 2.53 51.46 20.83
C LEU A 114 3.65 52.22 21.57
N LYS A 115 4.91 51.93 21.28
CA LYS A 115 6.04 52.70 21.84
C LYS A 115 5.98 54.17 21.41
N GLY A 116 5.66 54.44 20.14
CA GLY A 116 5.44 55.81 19.65
C GLY A 116 4.27 56.51 20.35
N ASP A 117 3.15 55.80 20.55
CA ASP A 117 1.97 56.31 21.25
C ASP A 117 2.30 56.67 22.71
N ILE A 118 3.05 55.81 23.40
CA ILE A 118 3.50 56.05 24.77
C ILE A 118 4.40 57.29 24.85
N GLU A 119 5.36 57.45 23.94
CA GLU A 119 6.24 58.62 23.95
C GLU A 119 5.48 59.92 23.65
N ARG A 120 4.52 59.88 22.71
CA ARG A 120 3.63 61.03 22.46
C ARG A 120 2.81 61.41 23.68
N ALA A 121 2.17 60.44 24.34
CA ALA A 121 1.40 60.68 25.55
C ALA A 121 2.26 61.24 26.69
N ARG A 122 3.52 60.79 26.82
CA ARG A 122 4.48 61.34 27.78
C ARG A 122 4.83 62.81 27.48
N GLN A 123 5.04 63.16 26.21
CA GLN A 123 5.32 64.53 25.79
C GLN A 123 4.11 65.45 26.03
N GLU A 124 2.91 65.01 25.67
CA GLU A 124 1.66 65.75 25.93
C GLU A 124 1.45 66.00 27.43
N LYS A 125 1.67 64.98 28.26
CA LYS A 125 1.60 65.12 29.72
C LYS A 125 2.63 66.14 30.23
N ALA A 126 3.87 66.08 29.75
CA ALA A 126 4.92 67.01 30.17
C ALA A 126 4.58 68.45 29.78
N LEU A 127 4.08 68.66 28.56
CA LEU A 127 3.63 69.96 28.08
C LEU A 127 2.48 70.51 28.95
N PHE A 128 1.46 69.70 29.20
CA PHE A 128 0.32 70.07 30.03
C PHE A 128 0.75 70.47 31.46
N LEU A 129 1.61 69.66 32.10
CA LEU A 129 2.12 69.98 33.43
C LEU A 129 2.94 71.28 33.44
N GLY A 130 3.72 71.54 32.39
CA GLY A 130 4.45 72.79 32.21
C GLY A 130 3.51 74.00 32.09
N GLN A 131 2.48 73.90 31.24
CA GLN A 131 1.47 74.93 31.05
C GLN A 131 0.68 75.20 32.34
N LEU A 132 0.27 74.15 33.04
CA LEU A 132 -0.44 74.27 34.32
C LEU A 132 0.42 74.96 35.38
N LYS A 133 1.71 74.60 35.47
CA LYS A 133 2.64 75.22 36.41
C LYS A 133 2.80 76.72 36.11
N ALA A 134 2.96 77.09 34.85
CA ALA A 134 3.07 78.49 34.43
C ALA A 134 1.80 79.29 34.75
N LEU A 135 0.62 78.69 34.53
CA LEU A 135 -0.67 79.30 34.87
C LEU A 135 -0.78 79.58 36.39
N LEU A 136 -0.46 78.57 37.21
CA LEU A 136 -0.51 78.71 38.67
C LEU A 136 0.50 79.75 39.18
N GLN A 137 1.70 79.80 38.61
CA GLN A 137 2.69 80.83 38.93
C GLN A 137 2.17 82.24 38.57
N GLY A 138 1.53 82.39 37.41
CA GLY A 138 0.89 83.65 37.02
C GLY A 138 -0.19 84.11 38.00
N TYR A 139 -1.03 83.19 38.50
CA TYR A 139 -2.02 83.51 39.54
C TYR A 139 -1.38 83.91 40.87
N LEU A 140 -0.33 83.22 41.29
CA LEU A 140 0.42 83.56 42.52
C LEU A 140 1.07 84.94 42.43
N GLU A 141 1.69 85.26 41.30
CA GLU A 141 2.27 86.59 41.06
C GLU A 141 1.21 87.70 41.06
N ALA A 142 0.03 87.44 40.50
CA ALA A 142 -1.07 88.41 40.51
C ALA A 142 -1.59 88.68 41.93
N LEU A 143 -1.71 87.64 42.75
CA LEU A 143 -2.08 87.76 44.17
C LEU A 143 -1.03 88.53 44.97
N GLY A 144 0.26 88.26 44.75
CA GLY A 144 1.34 88.97 45.43
C GLY A 144 1.45 90.47 45.08
N ARG A 145 0.78 90.94 44.02
CA ARG A 145 0.68 92.39 43.68
C ARG A 145 -0.52 93.07 44.35
N LEU A 146 -1.42 92.31 44.97
CA LEU A 146 -2.60 92.82 45.67
C LEU A 146 -2.36 93.03 47.18
N GLU A 147 -1.25 92.54 47.71
CA GLU A 147 -0.69 92.87 49.04
C GLU A 147 0.25 94.08 48.94
#